data_AF-A0A2T4CJ85-F1
#
_entry.id   AF-A0A2T4CJ85-F1
#
_cell.length_a   1.000
_cell.length_b   1.000
_cell.length_c   1.000
_cell.angle_alpha   90.00
_cell.angle_beta   90.00
_cell.angle_gamma   90.00
#
_symmetry.space_group_name_H-M   'P 1'
#
loop_
_entity.id
_entity.type
_entity.pdbx_description
1 polymer ?
#
loop_
_entity_poly.entity_id
_entity_poly.type
_entity_poly.pdbx_seq_one_letter_code
_entity_poly.pdbx_strand_id
1 'polypeptide(L)'
;MKFTAVAFAALATLATASPHPPPPPHGCKPATYSCLPHDNGWQVCSTAGQWVFAGNCPPKTICKFDKENGSPYCVPPGFTIP
;
A
#
# COMPACT_ATOMS: atom_id res chain seq x y z
N MET A 1 -6.55 54.96 30.28
CA MET A 1 -6.94 54.99 28.85
C MET A 1 -5.65 54.99 28.03
N LYS A 2 -5.30 54.09 27.12
CA LYS A 2 -5.91 52.91 26.49
C LYS A 2 -4.72 52.03 26.04
N PHE A 3 -4.72 50.74 26.37
CA PHE A 3 -3.72 49.78 25.89
C PHE A 3 -4.14 49.33 24.48
N THR A 4 -3.34 49.67 23.46
CA THR A 4 -3.59 49.20 22.10
C THR A 4 -2.98 47.81 21.93
N ALA A 5 -3.79 46.79 22.19
CA ALA A 5 -3.50 45.42 21.82
C ALA A 5 -3.73 45.26 20.30
N VAL A 6 -2.65 45.11 19.54
CA VAL A 6 -2.72 44.70 18.13
C VAL A 6 -2.77 43.18 18.12
N ALA A 7 -3.93 42.63 17.79
CA ALA A 7 -4.18 41.19 17.74
C ALA A 7 -3.42 40.56 16.57
N PHE A 8 -2.59 39.57 16.86
CA PHE A 8 -1.98 38.71 15.85
C PHE A 8 -3.06 37.74 15.34
N ALA A 9 -3.60 37.99 14.15
CA ALA A 9 -4.47 37.05 13.47
C ALA A 9 -3.60 35.89 12.94
N ALA A 10 -3.48 34.82 13.74
CA ALA A 10 -2.90 33.57 13.29
C ALA A 10 -3.85 32.92 12.29
N LEU A 11 -3.54 33.02 11.00
CA LEU A 11 -4.16 32.23 9.94
C LEU A 11 -3.75 30.77 10.13
N ALA A 12 -4.56 30.02 10.87
CA ALA A 12 -4.46 28.57 10.92
C ALA A 12 -4.84 28.02 9.54
N THR A 13 -3.86 27.74 8.70
CA THR A 13 -4.06 26.96 7.48
C THR A 13 -4.45 25.55 7.88
N LEU A 14 -5.76 25.27 7.87
CA LEU A 14 -6.28 23.92 7.87
C LEU A 14 -5.84 23.28 6.55
N ALA A 15 -4.73 22.54 6.58
CA ALA A 15 -4.43 21.58 5.52
C ALA A 15 -5.55 20.53 5.58
N THR A 16 -6.61 20.74 4.80
CA THR A 16 -7.64 19.73 4.60
C THR A 16 -6.94 18.54 3.96
N ALA A 17 -6.65 17.51 4.76
CA ALA A 17 -6.36 16.18 4.24
C ALA A 17 -7.59 15.80 3.41
N SER A 18 -7.48 16.02 2.10
CA SER A 18 -8.56 15.72 1.18
C SER A 18 -8.76 14.21 1.26
N PRO A 19 -9.99 13.71 1.47
CA PRO A 19 -10.24 12.29 1.39
C PRO A 19 -9.76 11.83 0.02
N HIS A 20 -8.72 10.99 0.02
CA HIS A 20 -8.14 10.48 -1.21
C HIS A 20 -9.29 9.90 -2.05
N PRO A 21 -9.40 10.22 -3.34
CA PRO A 21 -10.45 9.66 -4.16
C PRO A 21 -10.44 8.13 -4.04
N PRO A 22 -11.60 7.47 -4.05
CA PRO A 22 -11.66 6.02 -3.98
C PRO A 22 -10.78 5.42 -5.09
N PRO A 23 -10.01 4.35 -4.81
CA PRO A 23 -9.17 3.73 -5.83
C PRO A 23 -10.04 3.34 -7.05
N PRO A 24 -9.52 3.50 -8.28
CA PRO A 24 -10.30 3.33 -9.50
C PRO A 24 -10.82 1.89 -9.66
N PRO A 25 -11.86 1.65 -10.49
CA PRO A 25 -12.41 0.32 -10.79
C PRO A 25 -11.40 -0.66 -11.43
N HIS A 26 -10.22 -0.17 -11.83
CA HIS A 26 -9.10 -0.92 -12.40
C HIS A 26 -7.80 -0.80 -11.56
N GLY A 27 -7.90 -0.34 -10.31
CA GLY A 27 -6.78 -0.25 -9.36
C GLY A 27 -6.79 -1.38 -8.33
N CYS A 28 -5.74 -1.45 -7.49
CA CYS A 28 -5.68 -2.39 -6.37
C CYS A 28 -6.10 -1.73 -5.05
N LYS A 29 -6.51 -2.54 -4.07
CA LYS A 29 -6.83 -2.05 -2.73
C LYS A 29 -5.53 -1.74 -1.98
N PRO A 30 -5.32 -0.53 -1.43
CA PRO A 30 -4.12 -0.22 -0.66
C PRO A 30 -3.82 -1.26 0.43
N ALA A 31 -2.53 -1.49 0.67
CA ALA A 31 -2.03 -2.47 1.64
C ALA A 31 -2.44 -3.93 1.35
N THR A 32 -2.76 -4.28 0.10
CA THR A 32 -2.83 -5.67 -0.34
C THR A 32 -1.56 -6.10 -1.06
N TYR A 33 -1.32 -7.40 -1.09
CA TYR A 33 -0.20 -8.01 -1.76
C TYR A 33 -0.69 -8.93 -2.88
N SER A 34 0.20 -9.27 -3.82
CA SER A 34 -0.07 -10.26 -4.86
C SER A 34 1.24 -10.86 -5.36
N CYS A 35 1.18 -12.10 -5.86
CA CYS A 35 2.29 -12.68 -6.61
C CYS A 35 2.38 -12.05 -8.01
N LEU A 36 3.59 -11.96 -8.55
CA LEU A 36 3.80 -11.55 -9.93
C LEU A 36 3.26 -12.61 -10.91
N PRO A 37 2.95 -12.27 -12.17
CA PRO A 37 2.38 -13.21 -13.15
C PRO A 37 3.23 -14.45 -13.45
N HIS A 38 4.53 -14.42 -13.15
CA HIS A 38 5.46 -15.53 -13.36
C HIS A 38 5.87 -16.23 -12.05
N ASP A 39 5.16 -15.97 -10.95
CA ASP A 39 5.40 -16.53 -9.62
C ASP A 39 6.84 -16.37 -9.11
N ASN A 40 7.61 -15.42 -9.67
CA ASN A 40 9.02 -15.21 -9.36
C ASN A 40 9.26 -14.10 -8.33
N GLY A 41 8.19 -13.55 -7.76
CA GLY A 41 8.24 -12.44 -6.83
C GLY A 41 6.85 -11.95 -6.44
N TRP A 42 6.80 -10.81 -5.76
CA TRP A 42 5.56 -10.22 -5.30
C TRP A 42 5.52 -8.71 -5.49
N GLN A 43 4.31 -8.19 -5.44
CA GLN A 43 3.98 -6.77 -5.54
C GLN A 43 3.09 -6.36 -4.38
N VAL A 44 3.21 -5.09 -3.98
CA VAL A 44 2.39 -4.45 -2.94
C VAL A 44 1.55 -3.35 -3.58
N CYS A 45 0.30 -3.22 -3.14
CA CYS A 45 -0.54 -2.12 -3.54
C CYS A 45 -0.21 -0.89 -2.70
N SER A 46 0.28 0.16 -3.35
CA SER A 46 0.55 1.46 -2.72
C SER A 46 -0.73 2.15 -2.25
N THR A 47 -0.56 3.20 -1.44
CA THR A 47 -1.66 4.07 -1.00
C THR A 47 -2.39 4.78 -2.13
N ALA A 48 -1.75 4.92 -3.30
CA ALA A 48 -2.36 5.43 -4.53
C ALA A 48 -3.14 4.37 -5.34
N GLY A 49 -3.31 3.15 -4.81
CA GLY A 49 -4.02 2.06 -5.48
C GLY A 49 -3.28 1.49 -6.69
N GLN A 50 -1.94 1.64 -6.74
CA GLN A 50 -1.08 1.14 -7.80
C GLN A 50 -0.23 -0.03 -7.31
N TRP A 51 -0.12 -1.08 -8.13
CA TRP A 51 0.79 -2.19 -7.87
C TRP A 51 2.23 -1.73 -8.04
N VAL A 52 3.04 -1.98 -7.01
CA VAL A 52 4.46 -1.66 -6.98
C VAL A 52 5.21 -2.95 -6.72
N PHE A 53 6.25 -3.20 -7.51
CA PHE A 53 7.16 -4.32 -7.30
C PHE A 53 7.79 -4.24 -5.90
N ALA A 54 7.70 -5.33 -5.13
CA ALA A 54 8.15 -5.38 -3.75
C ALA A 54 9.35 -6.32 -3.55
N GLY A 55 9.51 -7.33 -4.40
CA GLY A 55 10.69 -8.19 -4.35
C GLY A 55 10.60 -9.42 -5.26
N ASN A 56 11.74 -10.08 -5.42
CA ASN A 56 11.86 -11.37 -6.10
C ASN A 56 11.96 -12.50 -5.07
N CYS A 57 11.42 -13.65 -5.42
CA CYS A 57 11.64 -14.86 -4.66
C CYS A 57 13.08 -15.39 -4.86
N PRO A 58 13.69 -16.00 -3.83
CA PRO A 58 14.99 -16.65 -3.96
C PRO A 58 15.03 -17.69 -5.09
N PRO A 59 16.22 -18.00 -5.64
CA PRO A 59 16.35 -19.06 -6.63
C PRO A 59 15.72 -20.37 -6.17
N LYS A 60 15.09 -21.10 -7.11
CA LYS A 60 14.41 -22.38 -6.85
C LYS A 60 13.22 -22.29 -5.87
N THR A 61 12.63 -21.11 -5.72
CA THR A 61 11.35 -20.93 -5.01
C THR A 61 10.34 -20.25 -5.91
N ILE A 62 9.05 -20.40 -5.59
CA ILE A 62 7.93 -19.77 -6.28
C ILE A 62 7.10 -18.97 -5.28
N CYS A 63 6.53 -17.88 -5.74
CA CYS A 63 5.55 -17.12 -4.98
C CYS A 63 4.22 -17.90 -4.95
N LYS A 64 3.71 -18.14 -3.75
CA LYS A 64 2.33 -18.58 -3.54
C LYS A 64 1.61 -17.61 -2.62
N PHE A 65 0.41 -17.24 -3.01
CA PHE A 65 -0.42 -16.34 -2.22
C PHE A 65 -1.27 -17.14 -1.22
N ASP A 66 -1.06 -16.86 0.05
CA ASP A 66 -1.88 -17.36 1.15
C ASP A 66 -3.15 -16.51 1.23
N LYS A 67 -4.30 -17.12 0.97
CA LYS A 67 -5.59 -16.42 1.02
C LYS A 67 -6.11 -16.22 2.44
N GLU A 68 -5.64 -16.99 3.41
CA GLU A 68 -6.09 -16.93 4.80
C GLU A 68 -5.52 -15.68 5.48
N ASN A 69 -4.23 -15.41 5.29
CA ASN A 69 -3.58 -14.21 5.84
C ASN A 69 -3.37 -13.08 4.82
N GLY A 70 -3.66 -13.33 3.53
CA GLY A 70 -3.57 -12.32 2.47
C GLY A 70 -2.13 -11.94 2.08
N SER A 71 -1.16 -12.84 2.28
CA SER A 71 0.26 -12.56 2.06
C SER A 71 0.91 -13.54 1.06
N PRO A 72 1.87 -13.06 0.25
CA PRO A 72 2.68 -13.90 -0.63
C PRO A 72 3.84 -14.53 0.15
N TYR A 73 4.13 -15.79 -0.15
CA TYR A 73 5.25 -16.54 0.40
C TYR A 73 6.09 -17.14 -0.71
N CYS A 74 7.41 -17.04 -0.58
CA CYS A 74 8.34 -17.77 -1.43
C CYS A 74 8.55 -19.17 -0.87
N VAL A 75 8.03 -20.17 -1.55
CA VAL A 75 8.01 -21.56 -1.11
C VAL A 75 8.65 -22.47 -2.16
N PRO A 76 9.08 -23.69 -1.80
CA PRO A 76 9.55 -24.66 -2.78
C PRO A 76 8.47 -24.97 -3.85
N PRO A 77 8.86 -25.24 -5.10
CA PRO A 77 7.94 -25.74 -6.12
C PRO A 77 7.17 -26.97 -5.63
N GLY A 78 5.86 -26.98 -5.83
CA GLY A 78 4.99 -28.07 -5.37
C GLY A 78 4.56 -27.99 -3.90
N PHE A 79 5.08 -27.05 -3.11
CA PHE A 79 4.55 -26.80 -1.75
C PHE A 79 3.10 -26.32 -1.82
N THR A 80 2.23 -26.82 -0.93
CA THR A 80 0.85 -26.38 -0.79
C THR A 80 0.69 -25.68 0.55
N ILE A 81 0.18 -24.46 0.51
CA ILE A 81 -0.21 -23.73 1.71
C ILE A 81 -1.38 -24.50 2.33
N PRO A 82 -1.29 -24.88 3.62
CA PRO A 82 -2.31 -25.69 4.29
C PRO A 82 -3.69 -25.04 4.33
#